data_AF-A0A815V4A2-F1
#
_entry.id   AF-A0A815V4A2-F1
#
_cell.length_a   1.000
_cell.length_b   1.000
_cell.length_c   1.000
_cell.angle_alpha   90.00
_cell.angle_beta   90.00
_cell.angle_gamma   90.00
#
_symmetry.space_group_name_H-M   'P 1'
#
loop_
_entity.id
_entity.type
_entity.pdbx_description
1 polymer ?
#
loop_
_entity_poly.entity_id
_entity_poly.type
_entity_poly.pdbx_seq_one_letter_code
_entity_poly.pdbx_strand_id
1 'polypeptide(L)'
;MIRRLSTKRFYHSLRILGIETSCDDTAAAVVNSERTILSQACRSQLKYHQPWGGIVPSIAKNHHYENLVPVVAEAMKDIEWNVSHSKYQNRFLKQEYKMLL
;
A
#
# COMPACT_ATOMS: atom_id res chain seq x y z
N MET A 1 -34.11 -22.11 33.17
CA MET A 1 -33.24 -22.65 32.10
C MET A 1 -32.77 -21.48 31.23
N ILE A 2 -31.59 -20.92 31.50
CA ILE A 2 -31.10 -19.71 30.79
C ILE A 2 -30.36 -20.16 29.52
N ARG A 3 -30.92 -19.86 28.34
CA ARG A 3 -30.26 -20.08 27.05
C ARG A 3 -29.06 -19.13 26.93
N ARG A 4 -27.85 -19.70 26.92
CA ARG A 4 -26.60 -18.97 26.69
C ARG A 4 -26.59 -18.46 25.24
N LEU A 5 -26.79 -17.16 25.03
CA LEU A 5 -26.64 -16.54 23.71
C LEU A 5 -25.16 -16.60 23.32
N SER A 6 -24.84 -17.41 22.31
CA SER A 6 -23.52 -17.49 21.70
C SER A 6 -23.29 -16.23 20.87
N THR A 7 -22.59 -15.25 21.44
CA THR A 7 -22.13 -14.06 20.71
C THR A 7 -20.90 -14.44 19.88
N LYS A 8 -21.09 -15.12 18.75
CA LYS A 8 -20.02 -15.23 17.72
C LYS A 8 -19.75 -13.83 17.19
N ARG A 9 -18.79 -13.13 17.79
CA ARG A 9 -18.28 -11.85 17.30
C ARG A 9 -17.43 -12.17 16.07
N PHE A 10 -17.99 -11.96 14.87
CA PHE A 10 -17.21 -11.97 13.63
C PHE A 10 -16.24 -10.78 13.68
N TYR A 11 -15.01 -11.02 14.13
CA TYR A 11 -13.94 -10.07 13.89
C TYR A 11 -13.62 -10.13 12.40
N HIS A 12 -13.88 -9.05 11.67
CA HIS A 12 -13.23 -8.89 10.38
C HIS A 12 -11.73 -8.88 10.63
N SER A 13 -11.00 -9.73 9.91
CA SER A 13 -9.54 -9.73 9.96
C SER A 13 -9.05 -8.33 9.56
N LEU A 14 -8.21 -7.74 10.41
CA LEU A 14 -7.68 -6.39 10.18
C LEU A 14 -6.73 -6.46 8.98
N ARG A 15 -6.94 -5.62 7.97
CA ARG A 15 -6.06 -5.50 6.81
C ARG A 15 -5.21 -4.25 6.94
N ILE A 16 -3.92 -4.37 6.66
CA ILE A 16 -2.93 -3.28 6.74
C ILE A 16 -2.24 -3.20 5.38
N LEU A 17 -2.14 -1.98 4.83
CA LEU A 17 -1.29 -1.69 3.68
C LEU A 17 0.09 -1.23 4.18
N GLY A 18 1.12 -2.02 3.90
CA GLY A 18 2.51 -1.64 4.07
C GLY A 18 3.06 -1.02 2.78
N ILE A 19 3.86 0.03 2.92
CA ILE A 19 4.61 0.67 1.83
C ILE A 19 6.08 0.63 2.23
N GLU A 20 6.93 0.27 1.29
CA GLU A 20 8.38 0.30 1.47
C GLU A 20 9.08 1.11 0.36
N THR A 21 9.88 2.08 0.80
CA THR A 21 10.68 3.04 0.01
C THR A 21 11.97 3.46 0.74
N SER A 22 12.58 2.56 1.53
CA SER A 22 13.76 2.90 2.34
C SER A 22 15.07 3.02 1.57
N CYS A 23 15.24 2.22 0.50
CA CYS A 23 16.49 2.10 -0.23
C CYS A 23 16.27 2.11 -1.75
N ASP A 24 16.21 0.93 -2.37
CA ASP A 24 16.22 0.82 -3.83
C ASP A 24 15.08 0.05 -4.48
N ASP A 25 14.10 -0.32 -3.68
CA ASP A 25 12.86 -0.90 -4.15
C ASP A 25 11.69 0.01 -3.79
N THR A 26 10.69 0.06 -4.67
CA THR A 26 9.36 0.60 -4.32
C THR A 26 8.41 -0.57 -4.22
N ALA A 27 7.92 -0.86 -3.02
CA ALA A 27 7.07 -2.02 -2.76
C ALA A 27 5.83 -1.64 -1.94
N ALA A 28 4.76 -2.40 -2.13
CA ALA A 28 3.58 -2.35 -1.28
C ALA A 28 3.01 -3.74 -1.08
N ALA A 29 2.45 -3.98 0.10
CA ALA A 29 1.82 -5.26 0.43
C ALA A 29 0.60 -5.05 1.32
N VAL A 30 -0.44 -5.85 1.11
CA VAL A 30 -1.57 -5.94 2.03
C VAL A 30 -1.40 -7.17 2.90
N VAL A 31 -1.39 -6.98 4.22
CA VAL A 31 -1.28 -8.07 5.20
C VAL A 31 -2.51 -8.11 6.10
N ASN A 32 -2.79 -9.28 6.65
CA ASN A 32 -3.91 -9.48 7.58
C ASN A 32 -3.43 -9.63 9.04
N SER A 33 -4.35 -9.61 10.00
CA SER A 33 -4.04 -9.75 11.45
C SER A 33 -3.37 -11.09 11.78
N GLU A 34 -3.53 -12.09 10.92
CA GLU A 34 -2.92 -13.41 11.02
C GLU A 34 -1.49 -13.44 10.40
N ARG A 35 -0.92 -12.28 10.05
CA ARG A 35 0.41 -12.11 9.46
C ARG A 35 0.56 -12.79 8.10
N THR A 36 -0.55 -12.94 7.37
CA THR A 36 -0.58 -13.46 6.00
C THR A 36 -0.50 -12.31 5.02
N ILE A 37 0.35 -12.43 4.00
CA ILE A 37 0.40 -11.51 2.86
C ILE A 37 -0.76 -11.89 1.93
N LEU A 38 -1.69 -10.95 1.74
CA LEU A 38 -2.85 -11.13 0.85
C LEU A 38 -2.53 -10.75 -0.59
N SER A 39 -1.69 -9.73 -0.78
CA SER A 39 -1.24 -9.23 -2.08
C SER A 39 0.02 -8.40 -1.90
N GLN A 40 0.87 -8.34 -2.92
CA GLN A 40 2.08 -7.50 -2.95
C GLN A 40 2.47 -7.12 -4.36
N ALA A 41 3.17 -6.00 -4.49
CA ALA A 41 3.82 -5.56 -5.72
C ALA A 41 5.17 -4.92 -5.37
N CYS A 42 6.16 -5.06 -6.25
CA CYS A 42 7.49 -4.51 -6.07
C CYS A 42 8.10 -4.11 -7.41
N ARG A 43 8.79 -2.97 -7.43
CA ARG A 43 9.61 -2.51 -8.55
C ARG A 43 11.01 -2.23 -8.05
N SER A 44 11.94 -3.06 -8.49
CA SER A 44 13.36 -2.91 -8.16
C SER A 44 14.07 -1.99 -9.13
N GLN A 45 14.98 -1.18 -8.59
CA GLN A 45 15.76 -0.21 -9.37
C GLN A 45 17.25 -0.54 -9.41
N LEU A 46 17.66 -1.76 -9.02
CA LEU A 46 19.06 -2.21 -8.95
C LEU A 46 19.88 -1.85 -10.20
N LYS A 47 19.30 -2.04 -11.41
CA LYS A 47 19.96 -1.74 -12.70
C LYS A 47 20.34 -0.27 -12.87
N TYR A 48 19.59 0.64 -12.24
CA TYR A 48 19.85 2.09 -12.30
C TYR A 48 20.94 2.54 -11.32
N HIS A 49 21.39 1.67 -10.41
CA HIS A 49 22.49 1.97 -9.48
C HIS A 49 23.80 1.26 -9.86
N GLN A 50 23.72 0.21 -10.68
CA GLN A 50 24.87 -0.57 -11.12
C GLN A 50 26.04 0.27 -11.66
N PRO A 51 25.84 1.30 -12.51
CA PRO A 51 26.95 2.12 -13.01
C PRO A 51 27.70 2.91 -11.94
N TRP A 52 27.08 3.17 -10.79
CA TRP A 52 27.65 3.98 -9.70
C TRP A 52 28.26 3.14 -8.59
N GLY A 53 28.17 1.80 -8.67
CA GLY A 53 28.73 0.89 -7.66
C GLY A 53 28.06 0.98 -6.28
N GLY A 54 26.88 1.59 -6.20
CA GLY A 54 26.15 1.82 -4.96
C GLY A 54 24.87 2.63 -5.19
N ILE A 55 24.05 2.74 -4.14
CA ILE A 55 22.76 3.42 -4.22
C ILE A 55 22.95 4.93 -4.31
N VAL A 56 22.38 5.54 -5.34
CA VAL A 56 22.35 6.99 -5.57
C VAL A 56 21.03 7.56 -5.02
N PRO A 57 21.03 8.36 -3.94
CA PRO A 57 19.80 8.79 -3.27
C PRO A 57 18.83 9.59 -4.17
N SER A 58 19.36 10.40 -5.10
CA SER A 58 18.53 11.20 -6.01
C SER A 58 17.76 10.33 -7.02
N ILE A 59 18.42 9.30 -7.56
CA ILE A 59 17.81 8.31 -8.47
C ILE A 59 16.75 7.51 -7.70
N ALA A 60 17.07 7.07 -6.48
CA ALA A 60 16.13 6.33 -5.63
C ALA A 60 14.87 7.13 -5.33
N LYS A 61 15.01 8.39 -4.89
CA LYS A 61 13.88 9.28 -4.63
C LYS A 61 12.95 9.42 -5.84
N ASN A 62 13.52 9.62 -7.03
CA ASN A 62 12.74 9.81 -8.25
C ASN A 62 11.97 8.54 -8.62
N HIS A 63 12.61 7.37 -8.55
CA HIS A 63 11.93 6.11 -8.80
C HIS A 63 10.85 5.80 -7.76
N HIS A 64 11.04 6.13 -6.48
CA HIS A 64 9.96 6.01 -5.49
C HIS A 64 8.76 6.89 -5.88
N TYR A 65 8.99 8.13 -6.29
CA TYR A 65 7.92 9.03 -6.74
C TYR A 65 7.14 8.48 -7.94
N GLU A 66 7.84 7.96 -8.95
CA GLU A 66 7.24 7.39 -10.16
C GLU A 66 6.47 6.09 -9.88
N ASN A 67 6.98 5.24 -8.98
CA ASN A 67 6.46 3.89 -8.78
C ASN A 67 5.47 3.75 -7.62
N LEU A 68 5.37 4.74 -6.71
CA LEU A 68 4.52 4.64 -5.52
C LEU A 68 3.06 4.34 -5.86
N VAL A 69 2.46 5.17 -6.73
CA VAL A 69 1.04 5.02 -7.10
C VAL A 69 0.79 3.70 -7.85
N PRO A 70 1.55 3.35 -8.90
CA PRO A 70 1.39 2.07 -9.59
C PRO A 70 1.51 0.85 -8.67
N VAL A 71 2.51 0.83 -7.79
CA VAL A 71 2.78 -0.31 -6.89
C VAL A 71 1.67 -0.45 -5.84
N VAL A 72 1.19 0.65 -5.27
CA VAL A 72 0.06 0.62 -4.34
C VAL A 72 -1.21 0.16 -5.05
N ALA A 73 -1.49 0.67 -6.26
CA ALA A 73 -2.65 0.27 -7.04
C ALA A 73 -2.62 -1.23 -7.38
N GLU A 74 -1.46 -1.75 -7.77
CA GLU A 74 -1.26 -3.18 -8.06
C GLU A 74 -1.47 -4.04 -6.81
N ALA A 75 -0.88 -3.67 -5.68
CA ALA A 75 -1.06 -4.39 -4.41
C ALA A 75 -2.53 -4.38 -3.93
N MET A 76 -3.30 -3.35 -4.27
CA MET A 76 -4.71 -3.20 -3.87
C MET A 76 -5.72 -3.77 -4.87
N LYS A 77 -5.32 -4.10 -6.11
CA LYS A 77 -6.21 -4.37 -7.24
C LYS A 77 -7.31 -5.41 -6.96
N ASP A 78 -6.96 -6.50 -6.29
CA ASP A 78 -7.88 -7.63 -6.01
C ASP A 78 -8.31 -7.68 -4.54
N ILE A 79 -8.05 -6.61 -3.77
CA ILE A 79 -8.45 -6.52 -2.38
C ILE A 79 -9.73 -5.71 -2.28
N GLU A 80 -10.79 -6.33 -1.75
CA GLU A 80 -12.02 -5.62 -1.41
C GLU A 80 -11.75 -4.65 -0.24
N TRP A 81 -11.76 -3.35 -0.53
CA TRP A 81 -11.57 -2.28 0.47
C TRP A 81 -12.90 -1.56 0.74
N ASN A 82 -13.44 -1.73 1.94
CA ASN A 82 -14.52 -0.88 2.44
C ASN A 82 -13.92 0.40 3.03
N VAL A 83 -13.94 1.48 2.26
CA VAL A 83 -13.49 2.79 2.71
C VAL A 83 -14.57 3.41 3.60
N SER A 84 -14.42 3.23 4.91
CA SER A 84 -15.19 3.97 5.91
C SER A 84 -14.80 5.46 5.82
N HIS A 85 -15.70 6.30 5.34
CA HIS A 85 -15.42 7.72 5.10
C HIS A 85 -15.14 8.43 6.44
N SER A 86 -13.89 8.81 6.69
CA SER A 86 -13.51 9.69 7.80
C SER A 86 -13.54 11.15 7.35
N LYS A 87 -13.84 12.07 8.28
CA LYS A 87 -14.04 13.52 8.05
C LYS A 87 -12.91 14.26 7.31
N TYR A 88 -11.76 13.63 7.04
CA TYR A 88 -10.55 14.26 6.51
C TYR A 88 -10.40 14.22 4.98
N GLN A 89 -11.26 13.51 4.24
CA GLN A 89 -11.09 13.35 2.78
C GLN A 89 -11.43 14.59 1.93
N ASN A 90 -12.12 15.60 2.47
CA ASN A 90 -12.63 16.72 1.65
C ASN A 90 -11.62 17.82 1.30
N ARG A 91 -10.36 17.76 1.75
CA ARG A 91 -9.37 18.82 1.45
C ARG A 91 -8.36 18.50 0.35
N PHE A 92 -8.09 17.23 0.06
CA PHE A 92 -7.01 16.84 -0.87
C PHE A 92 -7.49 16.28 -2.22
N LEU A 93 -8.67 15.66 -2.29
CA LEU A 93 -9.11 14.94 -3.50
C LEU A 93 -9.57 15.85 -4.66
N LYS A 94 -9.69 17.17 -4.48
CA LYS A 94 -10.13 18.10 -5.55
C LYS A 94 -8.99 18.76 -6.33
N GLN A 95 -7.73 18.69 -5.89
CA GLN A 95 -6.66 19.49 -6.49
C GLN A 95 -5.74 18.72 -7.46
N GLU A 96 -5.52 17.41 -7.30
CA GLU A 96 -4.49 16.72 -8.09
C GLU A 96 -5.02 15.84 -9.24
N TYR A 97 -6.28 15.38 -9.18
CA TYR A 97 -6.84 14.54 -10.26
C TYR A 97 -7.22 15.30 -11.55
N LYS A 98 -7.07 16.63 -11.57
CA LYS A 98 -7.39 17.48 -12.74
C LYS A 98 -6.18 17.78 -13.64
N MET A 99 -5.02 17.18 -13.39
CA MET A 99 -3.79 17.42 -14.16
C MET A 99 -3.29 16.18 -14.93
N LEU A 100 -4.02 15.06 -14.89
CA LEU A 100 -3.63 13.79 -15.53
C LEU A 100 -4.68 13.22 -16.50
N LEU A 101 -5.64 14.05 -16.93
CA LEU A 101 -6.52 13.82 -18.09
C LEU A 101 -6.69 15.16 -18.84
#